data_AF-A0A3E0VE86-F1
#
_entry.id   AF-A0A3E0VE86-F1
#
_cell.length_a   1.000
_cell.length_b   1.000
_cell.length_c   1.000
_cell.angle_alpha   90.00
_cell.angle_beta   90.00
_cell.angle_gamma   90.00
#
_symmetry.space_group_name_H-M   'P 1'
#
loop_
_entity.id
_entity.type
_entity.pdbx_description
1 polymer ?
#
loop_
_entity_poly.entity_id
_entity_poly.type
_entity_poly.pdbx_seq_one_letter_code
_entity_poly.pdbx_strand_id
1 'polypeptide(L)'
;MRHFRSVGETEAATLFHRLPRELSIDSPPDLLAAALGATLYVPGNRPEIARDVRKQATRGCISMVLCLEDSIPDTSVAFAEANVAGAIQSLAGQVPEEQVPDGQPGETAPGELPLLFIRVRTPEQMLRMAELCGDGLALLSGFVIPKFQNDDGYADLFFEALRQIHERFGPGEGSEGGREAENSREGSGGEGSGAEGRGGRRLRIMPILESPTMVHTETRTAALSAIVDVLHAHRDDILAVRIGATDLSSVFGLRRSRELTVYDVKVVAAVIADIVNVLGRPSDNFVITGPVWEHFDTSERILRPQLRLTPFMEANESELRQRLMLGGLDGLIKEISLDQANGLLGKTVIHPTHVPVVHALSVVSHEEYLDALSIAGNVGGGASASPYRNKMNEMKPHQAWAEKTLVRAEAFGVAAETTTFVDLLETSMR
;
A
#
# COMPACT_ATOMS: atom_id res chain seq x y z
N MET A 1 7.12 -9.95 -6.74
CA MET A 1 5.66 -9.73 -6.86
C MET A 1 5.42 -8.65 -7.91
N ARG A 2 4.29 -8.62 -8.65
CA ARG A 2 4.03 -7.59 -9.67
C ARG A 2 2.54 -7.29 -9.78
N HIS A 3 2.16 -6.01 -9.87
CA HIS A 3 0.78 -5.62 -10.16
C HIS A 3 0.32 -6.22 -11.50
N PHE A 4 -0.96 -6.58 -11.61
CA PHE A 4 -1.53 -7.23 -12.81
C PHE A 4 -0.83 -8.52 -13.25
N ARG A 5 -0.08 -9.20 -12.36
CA ARG A 5 0.52 -10.51 -12.67
C ARG A 5 -0.51 -11.60 -12.96
N SER A 6 -1.72 -11.47 -12.43
CA SER A 6 -2.85 -12.37 -12.72
C SER A 6 -3.39 -12.21 -14.15
N VAL A 7 -3.05 -11.12 -14.85
CA VAL A 7 -3.43 -10.88 -16.24
C VAL A 7 -2.48 -11.65 -17.16
N GLY A 8 -3.03 -12.40 -18.13
CA GLY A 8 -2.24 -13.19 -19.07
C GLY A 8 -1.30 -12.31 -19.92
N GLU A 9 -0.13 -12.83 -20.29
CA GLU A 9 0.93 -12.04 -20.97
C GLU A 9 0.45 -11.36 -22.25
N THR A 10 -0.34 -12.04 -23.07
CA THR A 10 -0.92 -11.49 -24.31
C THR A 10 -1.84 -10.30 -24.03
N GLU A 11 -2.69 -10.41 -23.01
CA GLU A 11 -3.62 -9.34 -22.64
C GLU A 11 -2.87 -8.18 -21.99
N ALA A 12 -1.90 -8.46 -21.13
CA ALA A 12 -1.03 -7.45 -20.54
C ALA A 12 -0.24 -6.67 -21.61
N ALA A 13 0.21 -7.32 -22.68
CA ALA A 13 0.89 -6.67 -23.80
C ALA A 13 -0.03 -5.72 -24.60
N THR A 14 -1.34 -5.96 -24.59
CA THR A 14 -2.33 -5.05 -25.20
C THR A 14 -2.73 -3.90 -24.28
N LEU A 15 -2.79 -4.16 -22.96
CA LEU A 15 -3.25 -3.18 -21.97
C LEU A 15 -2.18 -2.15 -21.60
N PHE A 16 -0.90 -2.51 -21.69
CA PHE A 16 0.19 -1.68 -21.16
C PHE A 16 1.15 -1.23 -22.26
N HIS A 17 1.37 0.08 -22.34
CA HIS A 17 2.53 0.67 -23.01
C HIS A 17 3.83 0.32 -22.27
N ARG A 18 3.77 0.30 -20.93
CA ARG A 18 4.84 -0.18 -20.05
C ARG A 18 4.26 -1.04 -18.96
N LEU A 19 4.75 -2.26 -18.83
CA LEU A 19 4.33 -3.15 -17.76
C LEU A 19 4.77 -2.61 -16.39
N PRO A 20 4.00 -2.90 -15.33
CA PRO A 20 4.43 -2.67 -13.96
C PRO A 20 5.78 -3.36 -13.69
N ARG A 21 6.62 -2.74 -12.86
CA ARG A 21 7.91 -3.31 -12.46
C ARG A 21 7.70 -4.50 -11.51
N GLU A 22 8.60 -5.48 -11.60
CA GLU A 22 8.67 -6.55 -10.59
C GLU A 22 9.25 -6.00 -9.28
N LEU A 23 8.56 -6.29 -8.19
CA LEU A 23 8.82 -5.80 -6.85
C LEU A 23 9.33 -6.95 -5.99
N SER A 24 10.26 -6.67 -5.08
CA SER A 24 10.60 -7.57 -3.99
C SER A 24 10.56 -6.78 -2.69
N ILE A 25 10.61 -7.47 -1.54
CA ILE A 25 10.70 -6.80 -0.24
C ILE A 25 11.94 -5.88 -0.13
N ASP A 26 12.96 -6.13 -0.96
CA ASP A 26 14.22 -5.38 -1.04
C ASP A 26 14.19 -4.26 -2.10
N SER A 27 13.05 -4.07 -2.78
CA SER A 27 12.87 -2.92 -3.68
C SER A 27 13.03 -1.58 -2.94
N PRO A 28 13.41 -0.50 -3.65
CA PRO A 28 13.56 0.82 -3.04
C PRO A 28 12.31 1.24 -2.23
N PRO A 29 12.47 1.86 -1.04
CA PRO A 29 11.35 2.17 -0.14
C PRO A 29 10.28 3.02 -0.81
N ASP A 30 10.67 4.05 -1.57
CA ASP A 30 9.73 4.95 -2.24
C ASP A 30 8.90 4.22 -3.31
N LEU A 31 9.51 3.25 -4.01
CA LEU A 31 8.80 2.39 -4.96
C LEU A 31 7.85 1.45 -4.23
N LEU A 32 8.26 0.83 -3.13
CA LEU A 32 7.41 -0.04 -2.32
C LEU A 32 6.22 0.72 -1.73
N ALA A 33 6.45 1.93 -1.22
CA ALA A 33 5.44 2.80 -0.67
C ALA A 33 4.40 3.17 -1.73
N ALA A 34 4.84 3.55 -2.93
CA ALA A 34 3.95 3.80 -4.06
C ALA A 34 3.20 2.54 -4.49
N ALA A 35 3.87 1.39 -4.49
CA ALA A 35 3.32 0.12 -4.95
C ALA A 35 2.39 -0.58 -3.95
N LEU A 36 2.20 -0.05 -2.73
CA LEU A 36 1.28 -0.64 -1.74
C LEU A 36 -0.12 -0.87 -2.33
N GLY A 37 -0.61 0.07 -3.16
CA GLY A 37 -1.89 -0.05 -3.85
C GLY A 37 -3.06 -0.24 -2.89
N ALA A 38 -3.87 -1.28 -3.12
CA ALA A 38 -4.86 -1.71 -2.16
C ALA A 38 -4.21 -2.57 -1.07
N THR A 39 -4.06 -2.02 0.13
CA THR A 39 -3.62 -2.80 1.29
C THR A 39 -4.81 -3.48 1.95
N LEU A 40 -4.87 -4.81 1.83
CA LEU A 40 -6.00 -5.62 2.33
C LEU A 40 -5.82 -5.98 3.81
N TYR A 41 -6.78 -5.58 4.64
CA TYR A 41 -6.80 -5.90 6.06
C TYR A 41 -7.51 -7.24 6.30
N VAL A 42 -6.90 -8.08 7.13
CA VAL A 42 -7.41 -9.40 7.52
C VAL A 42 -7.37 -9.52 9.04
N PRO A 43 -8.50 -9.82 9.72
CA PRO A 43 -8.49 -10.09 11.16
C PRO A 43 -7.58 -11.26 11.52
N GLY A 44 -6.70 -11.07 12.51
CA GLY A 44 -5.76 -12.09 12.97
C GLY A 44 -6.41 -13.33 13.61
N ASN A 45 -7.70 -13.31 13.94
CA ASN A 45 -8.46 -14.48 14.41
C ASN A 45 -9.17 -15.23 13.27
N ARG A 46 -9.02 -14.79 12.01
CA ARG A 46 -9.61 -15.48 10.87
C ARG A 46 -8.96 -16.85 10.69
N PRO A 47 -9.74 -17.92 10.46
CA PRO A 47 -9.16 -19.22 10.17
C PRO A 47 -8.40 -19.19 8.85
N GLU A 48 -7.37 -20.03 8.72
CA GLU A 48 -6.67 -20.29 7.46
C GLU A 48 -5.99 -19.06 6.82
N ILE A 49 -5.41 -18.15 7.63
CA ILE A 49 -4.72 -16.93 7.16
C ILE A 49 -3.68 -17.26 6.07
N ALA A 50 -2.87 -18.32 6.24
CA ALA A 50 -1.86 -18.70 5.26
C ALA A 50 -2.46 -19.03 3.88
N ARG A 51 -3.57 -19.78 3.84
CA ARG A 51 -4.30 -20.09 2.61
C ARG A 51 -4.85 -18.82 1.97
N ASP A 52 -5.44 -17.95 2.78
CA ASP A 52 -6.02 -16.70 2.30
C ASP A 52 -4.96 -15.76 1.74
N VAL A 53 -3.79 -15.62 2.39
CA VAL A 53 -2.66 -14.86 1.85
C VAL A 53 -2.25 -15.37 0.48
N ARG A 54 -2.04 -16.69 0.31
CA ARG A 54 -1.68 -17.28 -0.99
C ARG A 54 -2.76 -17.01 -2.05
N LYS A 55 -4.04 -17.19 -1.68
CA LYS A 55 -5.18 -16.94 -2.55
C LYS A 55 -5.29 -15.47 -2.98
N GLN A 56 -5.00 -14.52 -2.11
CA GLN A 56 -5.03 -13.11 -2.48
C GLN A 56 -3.81 -12.72 -3.32
N ALA A 57 -2.64 -13.34 -3.06
CA ALA A 57 -1.45 -13.16 -3.89
C ALA A 57 -1.72 -13.57 -5.35
N THR A 58 -2.34 -14.73 -5.58
CA THR A 58 -2.68 -15.21 -6.93
C THR A 58 -3.73 -14.35 -7.63
N ARG A 59 -4.54 -13.62 -6.85
CA ARG A 59 -5.52 -12.64 -7.35
C ARG A 59 -4.96 -11.23 -7.52
N GLY A 60 -3.64 -11.07 -7.42
CA GLY A 60 -2.96 -9.79 -7.67
C GLY A 60 -2.97 -8.82 -6.48
N CYS A 61 -3.25 -9.27 -5.27
CA CYS A 61 -3.04 -8.46 -4.07
C CYS A 61 -1.53 -8.34 -3.78
N ILE A 62 -1.04 -7.12 -3.60
CA ILE A 62 0.40 -6.81 -3.41
C ILE A 62 0.74 -6.48 -1.96
N SER A 63 -0.21 -6.02 -1.15
CA SER A 63 0.03 -5.75 0.27
C SER A 63 -1.13 -6.18 1.17
N MET A 64 -0.80 -6.78 2.30
CA MET A 64 -1.76 -7.26 3.29
C MET A 64 -1.35 -6.91 4.71
N VAL A 65 -2.34 -6.60 5.55
CA VAL A 65 -2.18 -6.34 6.98
C VAL A 65 -2.93 -7.39 7.78
N LEU A 66 -2.20 -8.15 8.59
CA LEU A 66 -2.75 -9.08 9.58
C LEU A 66 -3.03 -8.29 10.86
N CYS A 67 -4.30 -8.07 11.16
CA CYS A 67 -4.73 -7.12 12.17
C CYS A 67 -4.95 -7.79 13.54
N LEU A 68 -4.22 -7.33 14.55
CA LEU A 68 -4.37 -7.76 15.96
C LEU A 68 -5.09 -6.71 16.82
N GLU A 69 -5.51 -5.59 16.24
CA GLU A 69 -6.06 -4.44 16.95
C GLU A 69 -7.59 -4.35 16.84
N ASP A 70 -8.19 -3.32 16.24
CA ASP A 70 -9.62 -2.98 16.30
C ASP A 70 -10.55 -4.10 15.78
N SER A 71 -10.06 -4.95 14.88
CA SER A 71 -10.84 -6.09 14.36
C SER A 71 -10.88 -7.29 15.30
N ILE A 72 -10.15 -7.26 16.42
CA ILE A 72 -9.99 -8.36 17.37
C ILE A 72 -10.59 -7.98 18.72
N PRO A 73 -11.50 -8.78 19.30
CA PRO A 73 -11.94 -8.59 20.68
C PRO A 73 -10.78 -8.81 21.65
N ASP A 74 -10.74 -8.07 22.77
CA ASP A 74 -9.66 -8.18 23.77
C ASP A 74 -9.47 -9.62 24.28
N THR A 75 -10.57 -10.36 24.43
CA THR A 75 -10.58 -11.76 24.86
C THR A 75 -9.98 -12.72 23.84
N SER A 76 -9.81 -12.30 22.59
CA SER A 76 -9.31 -13.10 21.47
C SER A 76 -7.88 -12.73 21.06
N VAL A 77 -7.24 -11.77 21.72
CA VAL A 77 -5.90 -11.27 21.33
C VAL A 77 -4.86 -12.38 21.36
N ALA A 78 -4.78 -13.17 22.44
CA ALA A 78 -3.81 -14.26 22.55
C ALA A 78 -4.01 -15.33 21.46
N PHE A 79 -5.27 -15.65 21.13
CA PHE A 79 -5.59 -16.55 20.03
C PHE A 79 -5.16 -15.96 18.67
N ALA A 80 -5.45 -14.68 18.44
CA ALA A 80 -5.08 -13.99 17.21
C ALA A 80 -3.55 -13.89 17.03
N GLU A 81 -2.80 -13.59 18.10
CA GLU A 81 -1.33 -13.60 18.11
C GLU A 81 -0.78 -14.97 17.68
N ALA A 82 -1.26 -16.05 18.32
CA ALA A 82 -0.85 -17.41 18.00
C ALA A 82 -1.22 -17.83 16.57
N ASN A 83 -2.42 -17.46 16.11
CA ASN A 83 -2.89 -17.77 14.77
C ASN A 83 -2.12 -17.02 13.67
N VAL A 84 -1.84 -15.73 13.87
CA VAL A 84 -1.00 -14.95 12.95
C VAL A 84 0.41 -15.50 12.90
N ALA A 85 1.03 -15.78 14.06
CA ALA A 85 2.37 -16.34 14.13
C ALA A 85 2.46 -17.71 13.44
N GLY A 86 1.52 -18.62 13.74
CA GLY A 86 1.45 -19.93 13.10
C GLY A 86 1.24 -19.86 11.59
N ALA A 87 0.44 -18.90 11.11
CA ALA A 87 0.28 -18.68 9.67
C ALA A 87 1.57 -18.19 9.01
N ILE A 88 2.28 -17.24 9.63
CA ILE A 88 3.58 -16.74 9.13
C ILE A 88 4.63 -17.86 9.12
N GLN A 89 4.71 -18.65 10.18
CA GLN A 89 5.60 -19.82 10.26
C GLN A 89 5.27 -20.86 9.17
N SER A 90 3.99 -21.16 8.96
CA SER A 90 3.52 -22.06 7.89
C SER A 90 3.88 -21.54 6.50
N LEU A 91 3.75 -20.23 6.26
CA LEU A 91 4.16 -19.59 5.01
C LEU A 91 5.68 -19.68 4.81
N ALA A 92 6.48 -19.56 5.87
CA ALA A 92 7.94 -19.59 5.81
C ALA A 92 8.52 -21.00 5.66
N GLY A 93 7.92 -21.99 6.32
CA GLY A 93 8.44 -23.35 6.42
C GLY A 93 8.10 -24.30 5.28
N GLN A 94 7.28 -23.92 4.29
CA GLN A 94 6.72 -24.82 3.27
C GLN A 94 6.41 -26.21 3.83
N VAL A 95 5.56 -26.29 4.87
CA VAL A 95 5.08 -27.58 5.36
C VAL A 95 4.28 -28.23 4.21
N PRO A 96 4.59 -29.47 3.77
CA PRO A 96 3.76 -30.19 2.83
C PRO A 96 2.33 -30.29 3.38
N GLU A 97 1.34 -30.20 2.50
CA GLU A 97 -0.07 -30.42 2.83
C GLU A 97 -0.30 -31.82 3.44
N GLU A 98 -0.05 -32.00 4.73
CA GLU A 98 -0.65 -33.08 5.51
C GLU A 98 -1.80 -32.50 6.31
N GLN A 99 -2.99 -32.60 5.70
CA GLN A 99 -4.37 -32.45 6.23
C GLN A 99 -5.29 -31.59 5.35
N VAL A 100 -5.17 -31.69 4.02
CA VAL A 100 -6.28 -31.31 3.12
C VAL A 100 -7.08 -32.58 2.80
N PRO A 101 -8.37 -32.69 3.18
CA PRO A 101 -9.22 -33.77 2.72
C PRO A 101 -9.41 -33.66 1.20
N ASP A 102 -9.12 -34.77 0.52
CA ASP A 102 -9.26 -35.10 -0.89
C ASP A 102 -9.94 -34.07 -1.81
N GLY A 103 -9.20 -33.66 -2.86
CA GLY A 103 -9.79 -33.44 -4.17
C GLY A 103 -9.85 -32.00 -4.68
N GLN A 104 -8.71 -31.30 -4.82
CA GLN A 104 -8.49 -30.40 -5.96
C GLN A 104 -7.01 -30.42 -6.39
N PRO A 105 -6.71 -30.26 -7.70
CA PRO A 105 -5.35 -30.37 -8.21
C PRO A 105 -4.49 -29.25 -7.64
N GLY A 106 -3.47 -29.63 -6.87
CA GLY A 106 -2.38 -28.76 -6.52
C GLY A 106 -1.49 -28.52 -7.74
N GLU A 107 -1.20 -27.26 -8.01
CA GLU A 107 0.02 -26.81 -8.67
C GLU A 107 0.04 -25.28 -8.60
N THR A 108 0.73 -24.72 -7.60
CA THR A 108 1.27 -23.37 -7.76
C THR A 108 2.74 -23.42 -7.40
N ALA A 109 3.57 -23.14 -8.40
CA ALA A 109 4.94 -22.68 -8.19
C ALA A 109 4.95 -21.59 -7.10
N PRO A 110 6.03 -21.43 -6.32
CA PRO A 110 6.10 -20.47 -5.22
C PRO A 110 5.74 -19.06 -5.71
N GLY A 111 4.48 -18.68 -5.54
CA GLY A 111 3.99 -17.33 -5.79
C GLY A 111 4.61 -16.43 -4.74
N GLU A 112 5.29 -15.37 -5.19
CA GLU A 112 5.83 -14.35 -4.29
C GLU A 112 4.68 -13.78 -3.47
N LEU A 113 4.76 -13.99 -2.15
CA LEU A 113 3.77 -13.50 -1.20
C LEU A 113 3.64 -11.96 -1.31
N PRO A 114 2.47 -11.39 -1.00
CA PRO A 114 2.33 -9.95 -0.88
C PRO A 114 3.26 -9.42 0.21
N LEU A 115 3.50 -8.11 0.22
CA LEU A 115 4.08 -7.43 1.37
C LEU A 115 3.18 -7.68 2.59
N LEU A 116 3.72 -8.32 3.61
CA LEU A 116 3.00 -8.69 4.81
C LEU A 116 3.35 -7.75 5.96
N PHE A 117 2.31 -7.22 6.61
CA PHE A 117 2.46 -6.39 7.79
C PHE A 117 1.58 -6.92 8.93
N ILE A 118 1.97 -6.64 10.16
CA ILE A 118 1.14 -6.91 11.34
C ILE A 118 0.72 -5.58 11.97
N ARG A 119 -0.59 -5.34 12.11
CA ARG A 119 -1.10 -4.21 12.92
C ARG A 119 -1.17 -4.64 14.37
N VAL A 120 -0.32 -4.05 15.20
CA VAL A 120 -0.16 -4.36 16.63
C VAL A 120 -0.84 -3.30 17.49
N ARG A 121 -1.08 -3.60 18.76
CA ARG A 121 -1.69 -2.71 19.75
C ARG A 121 -0.66 -1.91 20.54
N THR A 122 0.45 -2.56 20.89
CA THR A 122 1.47 -2.01 21.80
C THR A 122 2.87 -2.39 21.35
N PRO A 123 3.91 -1.66 21.78
CA PRO A 123 5.31 -2.02 21.53
C PRO A 123 5.66 -3.42 22.06
N GLU A 124 5.12 -3.82 23.22
CA GLU A 124 5.35 -5.15 23.78
C GLU A 124 4.72 -6.24 22.92
N GLN A 125 3.55 -5.97 22.32
CA GLN A 125 2.96 -6.90 21.36
C GLN A 125 3.81 -7.02 20.10
N MET A 126 4.41 -5.92 19.63
CA MET A 126 5.35 -5.94 18.50
C MET A 126 6.54 -6.87 18.76
N LEU A 127 7.17 -6.73 19.94
CA LEU A 127 8.28 -7.60 20.38
C LEU A 127 7.84 -9.06 20.48
N ARG A 128 6.70 -9.34 21.14
CA ARG A 128 6.16 -10.71 21.26
C ARG A 128 5.87 -11.33 19.89
N MET A 129 5.29 -10.57 18.95
CA MET A 129 5.02 -11.09 17.61
C MET A 129 6.30 -11.40 16.85
N ALA A 130 7.36 -10.61 17.00
CA ALA A 130 8.67 -10.94 16.42
C ALA A 130 9.22 -12.28 16.97
N GLU A 131 9.11 -12.50 18.28
CA GLU A 131 9.50 -13.77 18.91
C GLU A 131 8.65 -14.95 18.43
N LEU A 132 7.32 -14.78 18.41
CA LEU A 132 6.38 -15.82 18.00
C LEU A 132 6.55 -16.18 16.51
N CYS A 133 6.83 -15.21 15.63
CA CYS A 133 7.07 -15.47 14.21
C CYS A 133 8.36 -16.26 13.96
N GLY A 134 9.37 -16.14 14.83
CA GLY A 134 10.67 -16.81 14.67
C GLY A 134 11.30 -16.52 13.30
N ASP A 135 11.81 -17.55 12.63
CA ASP A 135 12.39 -17.44 11.28
C ASP A 135 11.39 -16.90 10.24
N GLY A 136 10.08 -17.06 10.48
CA GLY A 136 9.04 -16.52 9.62
C GLY A 136 8.96 -15.00 9.62
N LEU A 137 9.60 -14.33 10.60
CA LEU A 137 9.74 -12.87 10.63
C LEU A 137 10.35 -12.32 9.35
N ALA A 138 11.21 -13.10 8.69
CA ALA A 138 11.84 -12.72 7.44
C ALA A 138 10.82 -12.51 6.29
N LEU A 139 9.61 -13.06 6.38
CA LEU A 139 8.53 -12.82 5.40
C LEU A 139 7.82 -11.48 5.60
N LEU A 140 7.94 -10.86 6.79
CA LEU A 140 7.27 -9.61 7.08
C LEU A 140 8.02 -8.44 6.44
N SER A 141 7.24 -7.52 5.88
CA SER A 141 7.70 -6.21 5.41
C SER A 141 7.72 -5.17 6.53
N GLY A 142 6.96 -5.40 7.61
CA GLY A 142 6.94 -4.47 8.73
C GLY A 142 5.72 -4.57 9.65
N PHE A 143 5.48 -3.48 10.38
CA PHE A 143 4.38 -3.33 11.32
C PHE A 143 3.55 -2.10 11.01
N VAL A 144 2.27 -2.13 11.39
CA VAL A 144 1.35 -1.00 11.30
C VAL A 144 1.04 -0.52 12.72
N ILE A 145 1.21 0.78 12.97
CA ILE A 145 1.07 1.36 14.31
C ILE A 145 -0.24 2.17 14.37
N PRO A 146 -1.26 1.73 15.13
CA PRO A 146 -2.51 2.45 15.27
C PRO A 146 -2.32 3.72 16.10
N LYS A 147 -3.29 4.64 16.00
CA LYS A 147 -3.44 5.80 16.90
C LYS A 147 -2.12 6.57 17.11
N PHE A 148 -1.34 6.71 16.03
CA PHE A 148 0.01 7.25 16.09
C PHE A 148 -0.01 8.72 16.53
N GLN A 149 0.73 9.01 17.60
CA GLN A 149 0.90 10.32 18.21
C GLN A 149 2.24 10.33 18.96
N ASN A 150 2.75 11.52 19.34
CA ASN A 150 3.97 11.58 20.16
C ASN A 150 3.99 12.72 21.18
N ASP A 151 2.83 13.13 21.67
CA ASP A 151 2.77 14.15 22.74
C ASP A 151 3.38 13.63 24.07
N ASP A 152 3.46 12.30 24.23
CA ASP A 152 3.90 11.58 25.43
C ASP A 152 5.00 10.54 25.17
N GLY A 153 5.63 10.55 23.99
CA GLY A 153 6.64 9.56 23.60
C GLY A 153 6.07 8.23 23.10
N TYR A 154 4.76 8.12 22.87
CA TYR A 154 4.11 6.89 22.40
C TYR A 154 4.75 6.32 21.12
N ALA A 155 5.02 7.15 20.12
CA ALA A 155 5.62 6.72 18.86
C ALA A 155 7.06 6.24 19.05
N ASP A 156 7.84 6.94 19.90
CA ASP A 156 9.24 6.59 20.16
C ASP A 156 9.39 5.17 20.71
N LEU A 157 8.43 4.70 21.53
CA LEU A 157 8.43 3.33 22.06
C LEU A 157 8.32 2.27 20.95
N PHE A 158 7.64 2.54 19.85
CA PHE A 158 7.57 1.60 18.72
C PHE A 158 8.85 1.58 17.90
N PHE A 159 9.53 2.71 17.72
CA PHE A 159 10.84 2.73 17.06
C PHE A 159 11.90 2.05 17.92
N GLU A 160 11.83 2.22 19.24
CA GLU A 160 12.68 1.48 20.17
C GLU A 160 12.43 -0.04 20.09
N ALA A 161 11.17 -0.46 20.02
CA ALA A 161 10.83 -1.87 19.80
C ALA A 161 11.33 -2.38 18.43
N LEU A 162 11.21 -1.58 17.36
CA LEU A 162 11.73 -1.93 16.03
C LEU A 162 13.25 -2.15 16.07
N ARG A 163 13.98 -1.23 16.70
CA ARG A 163 15.44 -1.32 16.88
C ARG A 163 15.83 -2.61 17.60
N GLN A 164 15.15 -2.94 18.70
CA GLN A 164 15.37 -4.20 19.43
C GLN A 164 15.10 -5.44 18.56
N ILE A 165 14.09 -5.40 17.70
CA ILE A 165 13.81 -6.50 16.75
C ILE A 165 14.94 -6.62 15.74
N HIS A 166 15.41 -5.51 15.17
CA HIS A 166 16.54 -5.53 14.24
C HIS A 166 17.83 -6.01 14.89
N GLU A 167 18.10 -5.63 16.14
CA GLU A 167 19.31 -6.09 16.86
C GLU A 167 19.27 -7.59 17.15
N ARG A 168 18.09 -8.13 17.44
CA ARG A 168 17.93 -9.54 17.81
C ARG A 168 17.77 -10.48 16.61
N PHE A 169 17.11 -10.02 15.54
CA PHE A 169 16.69 -10.84 14.41
C PHE A 169 17.17 -10.31 13.05
N GLY A 170 17.82 -9.15 13.02
CA GLY A 170 18.32 -8.53 11.80
C GLY A 170 19.59 -9.17 11.24
N PRO A 171 20.14 -8.61 10.15
CA PRO A 171 21.40 -9.08 9.58
C PRO A 171 22.48 -8.90 10.63
N GLY A 172 23.19 -9.99 10.98
CA GLY A 172 24.34 -9.87 11.88
C GLY A 172 25.30 -8.80 11.36
N GLU A 173 25.75 -7.90 12.24
CA GLU A 173 26.74 -6.86 11.94
C GLU A 173 27.99 -7.51 11.35
N GLY A 174 28.12 -7.47 10.02
CA GLY A 174 29.18 -8.20 9.32
C GLY A 174 29.29 -7.85 7.84
N SER A 175 29.05 -6.59 7.46
CA SER A 175 29.32 -6.12 6.09
C SER A 175 29.45 -4.59 5.92
N GLU A 176 29.40 -3.78 6.99
CA GLU A 176 29.68 -2.34 6.89
C GLU A 176 31.01 -2.02 7.58
N GLY A 177 32.11 -2.34 6.89
CA GLY A 177 33.46 -2.07 7.34
C GLY A 177 34.48 -2.34 6.24
N GLY A 178 34.48 -1.50 5.20
CA GLY A 178 35.42 -1.67 4.07
C GLY A 178 35.22 -0.68 2.93
N ARG A 179 35.16 0.62 3.22
CA ARG A 179 35.37 1.66 2.19
C ARG A 179 36.61 2.47 2.53
N GLU A 180 37.77 1.84 2.45
CA GLU A 180 39.04 2.55 2.18
C GLU A 180 39.91 1.72 1.23
N ALA A 181 40.19 2.35 0.08
CA ALA A 181 41.21 2.14 -0.95
C ALA A 181 41.96 0.79 -1.06
N GLU A 182 41.95 0.19 -2.26
CA GLU A 182 43.18 0.07 -3.07
C GLU A 182 42.93 -0.39 -4.52
N ASN A 183 43.89 0.00 -5.37
CA ASN A 183 43.90 -0.03 -6.84
C ASN A 183 44.12 -1.43 -7.46
N SER A 184 43.54 -1.60 -8.66
CA SER A 184 44.04 -2.36 -9.81
C SER A 184 44.42 -3.85 -9.66
N ARG A 185 43.70 -4.73 -10.39
CA ARG A 185 44.26 -5.68 -11.38
C ARG A 185 43.17 -6.48 -12.11
N GLU A 186 43.37 -6.65 -13.42
CA GLU A 186 42.62 -7.50 -14.34
C GLU A 186 42.82 -9.00 -14.06
N GLY A 187 41.85 -9.85 -14.44
CA GLY A 187 42.09 -11.28 -14.69
C GLY A 187 40.95 -12.25 -14.34
N SER A 188 40.13 -12.56 -15.34
CA SER A 188 39.42 -13.84 -15.65
C SER A 188 39.04 -14.86 -14.56
N GLY A 189 37.74 -15.22 -14.57
CA GLY A 189 37.25 -16.61 -14.67
C GLY A 189 37.29 -17.50 -13.42
N GLY A 190 36.10 -17.79 -12.88
CA GLY A 190 35.91 -18.88 -11.91
C GLY A 190 34.50 -18.89 -11.33
N GLU A 191 33.61 -19.72 -11.87
CA GLU A 191 32.35 -20.09 -11.25
C GLU A 191 32.63 -20.74 -9.88
N GLY A 192 32.09 -20.15 -8.83
CA GLY A 192 32.14 -20.66 -7.48
C GLY A 192 30.81 -20.38 -6.80
N SER A 193 30.00 -21.43 -6.65
CA SER A 193 28.80 -21.46 -5.82
C SER A 193 29.15 -21.07 -4.38
N GLY A 194 28.92 -19.81 -4.04
CA GLY A 194 29.02 -19.29 -2.68
C GLY A 194 27.61 -19.15 -2.11
N ALA A 195 27.33 -19.87 -1.03
CA ALA A 195 26.12 -19.71 -0.25
C ALA A 195 25.96 -18.23 0.13
N GLU A 196 24.91 -17.59 -0.40
CA GLU A 196 24.58 -16.20 -0.11
C GLU A 196 24.35 -16.05 1.40
N GLY A 197 25.13 -15.16 2.01
CA GLY A 197 24.98 -14.80 3.40
C GLY A 197 23.56 -14.34 3.66
N ARG A 198 22.94 -14.87 4.72
CA ARG A 198 21.64 -14.41 5.23
C ARG A 198 21.82 -12.98 5.77
N GLY A 199 21.77 -12.00 4.88
CA GLY A 199 21.48 -10.62 5.26
C GLY A 199 20.06 -10.58 5.82
N GLY A 200 19.92 -10.52 7.14
CA GLY A 200 18.65 -10.25 7.78
C GLY A 200 18.01 -8.95 7.25
N ARG A 201 16.69 -8.91 7.30
CA ARG A 201 15.86 -7.99 6.52
C ARG A 201 15.46 -6.78 7.37
N ARG A 202 15.39 -5.59 6.76
CA ARG A 202 14.97 -4.36 7.47
C ARG A 202 13.45 -4.23 7.46
N LEU A 203 12.83 -4.52 8.60
CA LEU A 203 11.41 -4.27 8.84
C LEU A 203 11.13 -2.77 8.92
N ARG A 204 9.97 -2.32 8.40
CA ARG A 204 9.54 -0.92 8.44
C ARG A 204 8.25 -0.72 9.24
N ILE A 205 7.91 0.53 9.51
CA ILE A 205 6.68 0.95 10.17
C ILE A 205 5.79 1.69 9.17
N MET A 206 4.48 1.45 9.26
CA MET A 206 3.44 2.30 8.68
C MET A 206 2.58 2.88 9.81
N PRO A 207 2.77 4.16 10.19
CA PRO A 207 1.94 4.80 11.21
C PRO A 207 0.54 5.08 10.66
N ILE A 208 -0.49 4.95 11.50
CA ILE A 208 -1.85 5.39 11.20
C ILE A 208 -2.17 6.66 11.99
N LEU A 209 -2.40 7.74 11.26
CA LEU A 209 -2.84 9.03 11.79
C LEU A 209 -4.35 8.98 12.04
N GLU A 210 -4.69 8.70 13.29
CA GLU A 210 -6.08 8.50 13.73
C GLU A 210 -6.32 8.85 15.20
N SER A 211 -5.30 9.40 15.90
CA SER A 211 -5.44 9.79 17.31
C SER A 211 -6.43 10.95 17.49
N PRO A 212 -7.27 10.94 18.53
CA PRO A 212 -8.16 12.07 18.85
C PRO A 212 -7.44 13.42 18.99
N THR A 213 -6.16 13.45 19.37
CA THR A 213 -5.42 14.71 19.55
C THR A 213 -5.21 15.50 18.26
N MET A 214 -5.25 14.84 17.10
CA MET A 214 -5.19 15.52 15.79
C MET A 214 -6.57 15.95 15.25
N VAL A 215 -7.67 15.55 15.91
CA VAL A 215 -9.02 15.82 15.41
C VAL A 215 -9.45 17.26 15.68
N HIS A 216 -9.21 17.78 16.88
CA HIS A 216 -9.65 19.13 17.27
C HIS A 216 -8.67 20.20 16.80
N THR A 217 -9.17 21.29 16.23
CA THR A 217 -8.35 22.37 15.66
C THR A 217 -7.42 23.01 16.70
N GLU A 218 -7.87 23.08 17.95
CA GLU A 218 -7.15 23.63 19.10
C GLU A 218 -5.85 22.89 19.39
N THR A 219 -5.80 21.58 19.14
CA THR A 219 -4.65 20.71 19.45
C THR A 219 -3.92 20.20 18.21
N ARG A 220 -4.61 20.15 17.06
CA ARG A 220 -4.11 19.52 15.81
C ARG A 220 -2.75 20.02 15.37
N THR A 221 -2.52 21.32 15.41
CA THR A 221 -1.24 21.91 14.94
C THR A 221 -0.06 21.39 15.75
N ALA A 222 -0.20 21.34 17.07
CA ALA A 222 0.85 20.83 17.96
C ALA A 222 1.05 19.32 17.77
N ALA A 223 -0.05 18.55 17.74
CA ALA A 223 0.00 17.10 17.55
C ALA A 223 0.66 16.70 16.20
N LEU A 224 0.29 17.36 15.10
CA LEU A 224 0.90 17.11 13.79
C LEU A 224 2.38 17.50 13.77
N SER A 225 2.77 18.57 14.47
CA SER A 225 4.19 18.97 14.57
C SER A 225 5.02 17.91 15.29
N ALA A 226 4.53 17.41 16.43
CA ALA A 226 5.20 16.34 17.18
C ALA A 226 5.31 15.04 16.35
N ILE A 227 4.27 14.70 15.58
CA ILE A 227 4.29 13.55 14.66
C ILE A 227 5.36 13.76 13.58
N VAL A 228 5.39 14.93 12.93
CA VAL A 228 6.36 15.24 11.87
C VAL A 228 7.79 15.14 12.37
N ASP A 229 8.09 15.66 13.57
CA ASP A 229 9.43 15.61 14.17
C ASP A 229 9.93 14.17 14.33
N VAL A 230 9.08 13.28 14.87
CA VAL A 230 9.41 11.86 15.03
C VAL A 230 9.54 11.15 13.69
N LEU A 231 8.64 11.44 12.74
CA LEU A 231 8.69 10.81 11.42
C LEU A 231 9.96 11.20 10.67
N HIS A 232 10.44 12.44 10.82
CA HIS A 232 11.73 12.85 10.26
C HIS A 232 12.91 12.19 10.96
N ALA A 233 12.89 12.08 12.29
CA ALA A 233 13.94 11.41 13.05
C ALA A 233 14.11 9.93 12.66
N HIS A 234 13.03 9.28 12.22
CA HIS A 234 13.00 7.86 11.84
C HIS A 234 12.65 7.62 10.35
N ARG A 235 12.99 8.56 9.46
CA ARG A 235 12.54 8.55 8.05
C ARG A 235 12.81 7.23 7.31
N ASP A 236 13.94 6.59 7.55
CA ASP A 236 14.34 5.35 6.86
C ASP A 236 13.56 4.12 7.32
N ASP A 237 12.98 4.17 8.52
CA ASP A 237 12.17 3.10 9.09
C ASP A 237 10.69 3.22 8.70
N ILE A 238 10.28 4.31 8.06
CA ILE A 238 8.90 4.56 7.67
C ILE A 238 8.69 4.21 6.20
N LEU A 239 7.74 3.32 5.93
CA LEU A 239 7.37 2.97 4.56
C LEU A 239 6.31 3.92 4.01
N ALA A 240 5.21 4.11 4.73
CA ALA A 240 4.10 4.97 4.30
C ALA A 240 3.26 5.39 5.51
N VAL A 241 2.68 6.58 5.46
CA VAL A 241 1.79 7.11 6.49
C VAL A 241 0.34 6.86 6.07
N ARG A 242 -0.49 6.37 7.00
CA ARG A 242 -1.89 6.00 6.73
C ARG A 242 -2.83 6.93 7.49
N ILE A 243 -4.08 7.02 7.06
CA ILE A 243 -5.12 7.82 7.73
C ILE A 243 -6.27 6.90 8.18
N GLY A 244 -6.64 6.97 9.45
CA GLY A 244 -7.76 6.22 10.02
C GLY A 244 -9.01 7.07 10.14
N ALA A 245 -9.79 7.18 9.06
CA ALA A 245 -10.96 8.06 9.04
C ALA A 245 -12.10 7.63 9.99
N THR A 246 -12.18 6.35 10.35
CA THR A 246 -13.23 5.83 11.24
C THR A 246 -13.05 6.38 12.67
N ASP A 247 -11.85 6.30 13.24
CA ASP A 247 -11.54 6.90 14.54
C ASP A 247 -11.72 8.42 14.51
N LEU A 248 -11.26 9.12 13.47
CA LEU A 248 -11.48 10.56 13.31
C LEU A 248 -12.99 10.91 13.30
N SER A 249 -13.82 10.10 12.65
CA SER A 249 -15.28 10.29 12.61
C SER A 249 -15.93 9.99 13.97
N SER A 250 -15.42 8.99 14.68
CA SER A 250 -15.95 8.54 15.97
C SER A 250 -15.89 9.61 17.05
N VAL A 251 -14.86 10.47 17.02
CA VAL A 251 -14.73 11.61 17.94
C VAL A 251 -15.93 12.56 17.86
N PHE A 252 -16.57 12.65 16.69
CA PHE A 252 -17.78 13.45 16.48
C PHE A 252 -19.08 12.64 16.54
N GLY A 253 -19.02 11.34 16.87
CA GLY A 253 -20.17 10.44 16.82
C GLY A 253 -20.70 10.24 15.39
N LEU A 254 -19.86 10.42 14.37
CA LEU A 254 -20.24 10.31 12.97
C LEU A 254 -19.92 8.92 12.43
N ARG A 255 -20.80 8.42 11.56
CA ARG A 255 -20.55 7.26 10.71
C ARG A 255 -20.98 7.58 9.29
N ARG A 256 -20.08 7.40 8.34
CA ARG A 256 -20.29 7.75 6.93
C ARG A 256 -21.23 6.73 6.27
N SER A 257 -22.16 7.19 5.43
CA SER A 257 -22.96 6.31 4.58
C SER A 257 -22.21 5.97 3.29
N ARG A 258 -22.58 4.87 2.64
CA ARG A 258 -21.99 4.42 1.37
C ARG A 258 -22.11 5.40 0.20
N GLU A 259 -23.01 6.37 0.31
CA GLU A 259 -23.29 7.35 -0.75
C GLU A 259 -22.37 8.59 -0.65
N LEU A 260 -21.67 8.73 0.48
CA LEU A 260 -20.76 9.81 0.78
C LEU A 260 -19.32 9.31 0.75
N THR A 261 -18.42 10.19 0.35
CA THR A 261 -16.98 10.01 0.49
C THR A 261 -16.49 10.61 1.80
N VAL A 262 -15.26 10.28 2.23
CA VAL A 262 -14.65 10.88 3.43
C VAL A 262 -14.57 12.41 3.30
N TYR A 263 -14.46 12.92 2.07
CA TYR A 263 -14.38 14.35 1.75
C TYR A 263 -15.72 15.09 1.88
N ASP A 264 -16.83 14.35 1.96
CA ASP A 264 -18.15 14.91 2.28
C ASP A 264 -18.30 15.13 3.80
N VAL A 265 -17.56 14.38 4.62
CA VAL A 265 -17.50 14.57 6.09
C VAL A 265 -16.49 15.67 6.40
N LYS A 266 -16.93 16.94 6.38
CA LYS A 266 -16.04 18.12 6.40
C LYS A 266 -15.06 18.18 7.56
N VAL A 267 -15.46 17.74 8.75
CA VAL A 267 -14.56 17.71 9.92
C VAL A 267 -13.41 16.73 9.74
N VAL A 268 -13.62 15.61 9.03
CA VAL A 268 -12.56 14.64 8.70
C VAL A 268 -11.76 15.11 7.50
N ALA A 269 -12.43 15.64 6.47
CA ALA A 269 -11.77 16.20 5.29
C ALA A 269 -10.76 17.31 5.64
N ALA A 270 -11.08 18.15 6.63
CA ALA A 270 -10.17 19.18 7.14
C ALA A 270 -8.91 18.57 7.79
N VAL A 271 -9.04 17.49 8.55
CA VAL A 271 -7.89 16.77 9.13
C VAL A 271 -7.02 16.16 8.02
N ILE A 272 -7.63 15.53 7.00
CA ILE A 272 -6.90 14.99 5.85
C ILE A 272 -6.12 16.08 5.13
N ALA A 273 -6.73 17.26 4.91
CA ALA A 273 -6.07 18.39 4.27
C ALA A 273 -4.85 18.86 5.07
N ASP A 274 -4.95 18.93 6.40
CA ASP A 274 -3.83 19.33 7.25
C ASP A 274 -2.71 18.26 7.28
N ILE A 275 -3.06 16.97 7.31
CA ILE A 275 -2.10 15.86 7.18
C ILE A 275 -1.31 15.98 5.88
N VAL A 276 -2.00 16.17 4.75
CA VAL A 276 -1.36 16.35 3.44
C VAL A 276 -0.51 17.62 3.42
N ASN A 277 -0.95 18.70 4.06
CA ASN A 277 -0.19 19.95 4.12
C ASN A 277 1.18 19.79 4.80
N VAL A 278 1.24 19.00 5.87
CA VAL A 278 2.48 18.80 6.64
C VAL A 278 3.36 17.68 6.11
N LEU A 279 2.80 16.57 5.63
CA LEU A 279 3.56 15.38 5.21
C LEU A 279 3.66 15.21 3.69
N GLY A 280 2.78 15.85 2.91
CA GLY A 280 2.72 15.70 1.45
C GLY A 280 3.75 16.54 0.68
N ARG A 281 4.64 17.25 1.40
CA ARG A 281 5.62 18.18 0.83
C ARG A 281 6.67 17.42 0.02
N PRO A 282 7.08 17.94 -1.17
CA PRO A 282 8.05 17.26 -2.01
C PRO A 282 9.42 17.01 -1.38
N SER A 283 9.81 17.77 -0.35
CA SER A 283 11.10 17.61 0.34
C SER A 283 11.18 16.36 1.22
N ASP A 284 10.03 15.89 1.71
CA ASP A 284 9.99 14.92 2.83
C ASP A 284 9.75 13.49 2.31
N ASN A 285 9.31 13.37 1.05
CA ASN A 285 9.08 12.12 0.33
C ASN A 285 8.21 11.11 1.08
N PHE A 286 7.32 11.54 1.97
CA PHE A 286 6.35 10.62 2.58
C PHE A 286 5.25 10.27 1.57
N VAL A 287 4.90 9.00 1.52
CA VAL A 287 3.68 8.52 0.85
C VAL A 287 2.56 8.47 1.87
N ILE A 288 1.45 9.16 1.57
CA ILE A 288 0.25 9.17 2.41
C ILE A 288 -0.81 8.30 1.74
N THR A 289 -1.33 7.29 2.43
CA THR A 289 -2.33 6.37 1.86
C THR A 289 -3.76 6.74 2.26
N GLY A 290 -4.70 6.55 1.32
CA GLY A 290 -6.12 6.81 1.52
C GLY A 290 -6.76 6.01 2.67
N PRO A 291 -7.75 6.59 3.37
CA PRO A 291 -8.45 5.92 4.46
C PRO A 291 -9.29 4.74 3.98
N VAL A 292 -9.78 3.94 4.93
CA VAL A 292 -10.59 2.74 4.66
C VAL A 292 -11.90 3.08 3.92
N TRP A 293 -12.21 2.29 2.90
CA TRP A 293 -13.58 2.17 2.39
C TRP A 293 -14.32 1.04 3.11
N GLU A 294 -15.28 1.38 3.97
CA GLU A 294 -15.92 0.45 4.93
C GLU A 294 -17.17 -0.27 4.39
N HIS A 295 -17.54 -0.08 3.12
CA HIS A 295 -18.78 -0.60 2.56
C HIS A 295 -18.52 -1.70 1.52
N PHE A 296 -19.22 -2.84 1.65
CA PHE A 296 -19.16 -3.97 0.73
C PHE A 296 -20.53 -4.69 0.55
N ASP A 297 -21.59 -4.13 1.13
CA ASP A 297 -22.96 -4.68 1.10
C ASP A 297 -23.82 -4.01 0.00
N THR A 298 -24.93 -4.64 -0.43
CA THR A 298 -25.76 -4.26 -1.60
C THR A 298 -27.15 -3.73 -1.24
N SER A 299 -27.35 -3.17 -0.04
CA SER A 299 -28.65 -2.59 0.39
C SER A 299 -29.23 -1.51 -0.54
N GLU A 300 -30.52 -1.23 -0.35
CA GLU A 300 -31.30 -0.21 -1.08
C GLU A 300 -30.60 1.16 -1.11
N ARG A 301 -30.60 1.81 -2.28
CA ARG A 301 -29.96 3.11 -2.53
C ARG A 301 -30.99 4.22 -2.59
N ILE A 302 -30.66 5.39 -2.04
CA ILE A 302 -31.51 6.59 -2.07
C ILE A 302 -30.97 7.59 -3.10
N LEU A 303 -29.64 7.74 -3.21
CA LEU A 303 -28.99 8.64 -4.16
C LEU A 303 -28.70 8.00 -5.52
N ARG A 304 -28.66 8.86 -6.55
CA ARG A 304 -28.41 8.43 -7.93
C ARG A 304 -26.98 7.87 -8.10
N PRO A 305 -26.81 6.81 -8.92
CA PRO A 305 -25.48 6.27 -9.24
C PRO A 305 -24.58 7.34 -9.85
N GLN A 306 -23.31 7.38 -9.42
CA GLN A 306 -22.36 8.43 -9.81
C GLN A 306 -21.41 8.01 -10.96
N LEU A 307 -21.51 6.76 -11.43
CA LEU A 307 -20.74 6.27 -12.58
C LEU A 307 -21.38 6.70 -13.92
N ARG A 308 -20.65 7.55 -14.65
CA ARG A 308 -21.01 7.99 -16.01
C ARG A 308 -21.16 6.78 -16.94
N LEU A 309 -22.19 6.79 -17.77
CA LEU A 309 -22.50 5.68 -18.68
C LEU A 309 -21.57 5.63 -19.91
N THR A 310 -21.22 6.80 -20.46
CA THR A 310 -20.48 6.93 -21.74
C THR A 310 -19.21 6.07 -21.82
N PRO A 311 -18.29 6.07 -20.84
CA PRO A 311 -17.06 5.28 -20.94
C PRO A 311 -17.31 3.78 -21.07
N PHE A 312 -18.35 3.27 -20.41
CA PHE A 312 -18.71 1.85 -20.46
C PHE A 312 -19.44 1.49 -21.76
N MET A 313 -20.17 2.43 -22.37
CA MET A 313 -20.76 2.20 -23.70
C MET A 313 -19.69 2.18 -24.79
N GLU A 314 -18.71 3.09 -24.71
CA GLU A 314 -17.61 3.18 -25.67
C GLU A 314 -16.70 1.95 -25.60
N ALA A 315 -16.47 1.41 -24.40
CA ALA A 315 -15.73 0.15 -24.19
C ALA A 315 -16.58 -1.12 -24.45
N ASN A 316 -17.87 -0.99 -24.76
CA ASN A 316 -18.82 -2.11 -24.87
C ASN A 316 -18.97 -2.96 -23.58
N GLU A 317 -18.79 -2.33 -22.42
CA GLU A 317 -18.75 -2.94 -21.08
C GLU A 317 -19.92 -2.51 -20.17
N SER A 318 -21.13 -2.54 -20.72
CA SER A 318 -22.34 -2.14 -19.97
C SER A 318 -22.66 -3.09 -18.81
N GLU A 319 -22.33 -4.38 -18.94
CA GLU A 319 -22.51 -5.37 -17.88
C GLU A 319 -21.55 -5.13 -16.70
N LEU A 320 -20.30 -4.78 -16.97
CA LEU A 320 -19.35 -4.38 -15.94
C LEU A 320 -19.87 -3.18 -15.15
N ARG A 321 -20.41 -2.15 -15.83
CA ARG A 321 -21.02 -1.00 -15.15
C ARG A 321 -22.13 -1.44 -14.20
N GLN A 322 -22.99 -2.35 -14.64
CA GLN A 322 -24.06 -2.89 -13.81
C GLN A 322 -23.50 -3.64 -12.60
N ARG A 323 -22.46 -4.49 -12.78
CA ARG A 323 -21.78 -5.18 -11.67
C ARG A 323 -21.18 -4.20 -10.66
N LEU A 324 -20.46 -3.17 -11.12
CA LEU A 324 -19.87 -2.14 -10.26
C LEU A 324 -20.91 -1.36 -9.46
N MET A 325 -22.02 -1.01 -10.12
CA MET A 325 -23.14 -0.34 -9.45
C MET A 325 -23.84 -1.26 -8.44
N LEU A 326 -24.16 -2.50 -8.81
CA LEU A 326 -24.79 -3.45 -7.89
C LEU A 326 -23.88 -3.75 -6.70
N GLY A 327 -22.57 -3.84 -6.92
CA GLY A 327 -21.57 -4.08 -5.88
C GLY A 327 -21.21 -2.87 -5.00
N GLY A 328 -21.80 -1.69 -5.20
CA GLY A 328 -21.50 -0.52 -4.35
C GLY A 328 -20.14 0.15 -4.62
N LEU A 329 -19.49 -0.16 -5.74
CA LEU A 329 -18.10 0.23 -6.00
C LEU A 329 -17.95 1.63 -6.62
N ASP A 330 -19.03 2.26 -7.04
CA ASP A 330 -19.01 3.65 -7.56
C ASP A 330 -18.58 4.67 -6.50
N GLY A 331 -19.01 4.51 -5.26
CA GLY A 331 -18.55 5.34 -4.14
C GLY A 331 -17.05 5.19 -3.89
N LEU A 332 -16.55 3.96 -3.95
CA LEU A 332 -15.12 3.65 -3.85
C LEU A 332 -14.33 4.30 -4.99
N ILE A 333 -14.78 4.17 -6.24
CA ILE A 333 -14.13 4.77 -7.42
C ILE A 333 -14.03 6.29 -7.25
N LYS A 334 -15.13 6.95 -6.86
CA LYS A 334 -15.13 8.39 -6.61
C LYS A 334 -14.17 8.79 -5.50
N GLU A 335 -14.15 8.04 -4.40
CA GLU A 335 -13.25 8.34 -3.29
C GLU A 335 -11.79 8.16 -3.67
N ILE A 336 -11.43 7.14 -4.44
CA ILE A 336 -10.06 6.95 -4.94
C ILE A 336 -9.64 8.13 -5.83
N SER A 337 -10.52 8.61 -6.71
CA SER A 337 -10.24 9.79 -7.52
C SER A 337 -10.01 11.04 -6.67
N LEU A 338 -10.76 11.20 -5.56
CA LEU A 338 -10.56 12.29 -4.62
C LEU A 338 -9.28 12.10 -3.78
N ASP A 339 -8.94 10.87 -3.38
CA ASP A 339 -7.68 10.54 -2.70
C ASP A 339 -6.49 11.01 -3.56
N GLN A 340 -6.46 10.64 -4.83
CA GLN A 340 -5.42 11.06 -5.77
C GLN A 340 -5.39 12.58 -5.98
N ALA A 341 -6.55 13.21 -6.13
CA ALA A 341 -6.65 14.66 -6.30
C ALA A 341 -6.15 15.44 -5.08
N ASN A 342 -6.20 14.84 -3.88
CA ASN A 342 -5.70 15.42 -2.64
C ASN A 342 -4.28 14.94 -2.28
N GLY A 343 -3.58 14.25 -3.19
CA GLY A 343 -2.18 13.84 -3.00
C GLY A 343 -1.98 12.55 -2.22
N LEU A 344 -3.03 11.75 -2.01
CA LEU A 344 -2.95 10.43 -1.39
C LEU A 344 -2.73 9.37 -2.46
N LEU A 345 -1.96 8.34 -2.13
CA LEU A 345 -1.61 7.23 -3.02
C LEU A 345 -1.87 5.89 -2.34
N GLY A 346 -2.59 4.99 -3.02
CA GLY A 346 -3.04 3.74 -2.44
C GLY A 346 -4.19 3.93 -1.45
N LYS A 347 -4.72 2.82 -0.94
CA LYS A 347 -5.90 2.83 -0.07
C LYS A 347 -5.95 1.61 0.83
N THR A 348 -6.47 1.80 2.04
CA THR A 348 -6.83 0.68 2.89
C THR A 348 -8.13 0.03 2.40
N VAL A 349 -8.12 -1.30 2.22
CA VAL A 349 -9.31 -2.05 1.81
C VAL A 349 -9.59 -3.22 2.76
N ILE A 350 -10.86 -3.54 2.95
CA ILE A 350 -11.32 -4.62 3.85
C ILE A 350 -11.97 -5.80 3.10
N HIS A 351 -12.08 -5.70 1.78
CA HIS A 351 -12.73 -6.72 0.96
C HIS A 351 -11.93 -6.97 -0.34
N PRO A 352 -11.75 -8.24 -0.76
CA PRO A 352 -10.98 -8.58 -1.96
C PRO A 352 -11.45 -7.90 -3.25
N THR A 353 -12.76 -7.63 -3.39
CA THR A 353 -13.31 -6.98 -4.60
C THR A 353 -12.85 -5.53 -4.77
N HIS A 354 -12.32 -4.89 -3.72
CA HIS A 354 -11.79 -3.52 -3.81
C HIS A 354 -10.39 -3.48 -4.41
N VAL A 355 -9.63 -4.59 -4.31
CA VAL A 355 -8.25 -4.68 -4.78
C VAL A 355 -8.11 -4.33 -6.27
N PRO A 356 -8.83 -5.00 -7.20
CA PRO A 356 -8.72 -4.68 -8.62
C PRO A 356 -9.15 -3.24 -8.94
N VAL A 357 -10.10 -2.68 -8.17
CA VAL A 357 -10.57 -1.30 -8.36
C VAL A 357 -9.49 -0.28 -8.04
N VAL A 358 -8.84 -0.42 -6.88
CA VAL A 358 -7.74 0.47 -6.47
C VAL A 358 -6.56 0.33 -7.42
N HIS A 359 -6.21 -0.89 -7.83
CA HIS A 359 -5.07 -1.12 -8.73
C HIS A 359 -5.32 -0.56 -10.13
N ALA A 360 -6.49 -0.80 -10.72
CA ALA A 360 -6.85 -0.25 -12.04
C ALA A 360 -6.82 1.28 -12.06
N LEU A 361 -7.34 1.94 -11.02
CA LEU A 361 -7.29 3.40 -10.90
C LEU A 361 -5.91 3.96 -10.56
N SER A 362 -4.94 3.11 -10.19
CA SER A 362 -3.57 3.52 -9.90
C SER A 362 -2.65 3.47 -11.12
N VAL A 363 -3.09 2.84 -12.22
CA VAL A 363 -2.34 2.80 -13.49
C VAL A 363 -2.23 4.20 -14.08
N VAL A 364 -1.04 4.56 -14.55
CA VAL A 364 -0.79 5.86 -15.17
C VAL A 364 -1.27 5.84 -16.62
N SER A 365 -2.03 6.85 -17.03
CA SER A 365 -2.42 6.97 -18.44
C SER A 365 -1.22 7.26 -19.34
N HIS A 366 -1.28 6.85 -20.60
CA HIS A 366 -0.23 7.15 -21.58
C HIS A 366 0.06 8.66 -21.67
N GLU A 367 -1.00 9.47 -21.63
CA GLU A 367 -0.90 10.93 -21.66
C GLU A 367 -0.17 11.51 -20.44
N GLU A 368 -0.59 11.16 -19.21
CA GLU A 368 0.09 11.61 -17.99
C GLU A 368 1.55 11.18 -17.95
N TYR A 369 1.85 9.97 -18.45
CA TYR A 369 3.20 9.46 -18.50
C TYR A 369 4.12 10.27 -19.44
N LEU A 370 3.64 10.61 -20.63
CA LEU A 370 4.39 11.44 -21.57
C LEU A 370 4.55 12.88 -21.06
N ASP A 371 3.54 13.43 -20.38
CA ASP A 371 3.65 14.72 -19.71
C ASP A 371 4.73 14.68 -18.61
N ALA A 372 4.71 13.66 -17.76
CA ALA A 372 5.69 13.48 -16.70
C ALA A 372 7.11 13.33 -17.24
N LEU A 373 7.32 12.56 -18.32
CA LEU A 373 8.63 12.46 -18.97
C LEU A 373 9.11 13.81 -19.53
N SER A 374 8.22 14.54 -20.21
CA SER A 374 8.52 15.84 -20.79
C SER A 374 8.94 16.86 -19.72
N ILE A 375 8.21 16.90 -18.61
CA ILE A 375 8.47 17.78 -17.48
C ILE A 375 9.77 17.38 -16.76
N ALA A 376 9.91 16.11 -16.38
CA ALA A 376 11.07 15.64 -15.62
C ALA A 376 12.39 15.76 -16.42
N GLY A 377 12.32 15.65 -17.75
CA GLY A 377 13.48 15.83 -18.63
C GLY A 377 13.94 17.28 -18.81
N ASN A 378 13.14 18.27 -18.36
CA ASN A 378 13.43 19.68 -18.54
C ASN A 378 13.41 20.44 -17.21
N VAL A 379 14.56 20.47 -16.53
CA VAL A 379 14.78 21.30 -15.34
C VAL A 379 14.95 22.80 -15.64
N GLY A 380 14.96 23.18 -16.93
CA GLY A 380 14.87 24.56 -17.36
C GLY A 380 13.48 25.13 -17.04
N GLY A 381 13.41 26.38 -16.59
CA GLY A 381 12.10 27.03 -16.40
C GLY A 381 11.34 27.21 -17.73
N GLY A 382 10.09 27.65 -17.63
CA GLY A 382 9.23 27.94 -18.78
C GLY A 382 8.07 26.96 -18.90
N ALA A 383 7.32 27.12 -19.99
CA ALA A 383 6.15 26.32 -20.30
C ALA A 383 6.18 25.84 -21.75
N SER A 384 5.65 24.65 -22.00
CA SER A 384 5.44 24.12 -23.35
C SER A 384 4.06 23.49 -23.46
N ALA A 385 3.58 23.30 -24.70
CA ALA A 385 2.42 22.44 -24.92
C ALA A 385 2.74 21.00 -24.49
N SER A 386 1.74 20.29 -23.95
CA SER A 386 1.83 18.85 -23.72
C SER A 386 2.10 18.09 -25.04
N PRO A 387 2.65 16.86 -25.00
CA PRO A 387 2.79 16.02 -26.19
C PRO A 387 1.47 15.80 -26.93
N TYR A 388 0.36 15.68 -26.20
CA TYR A 388 -1.00 15.59 -26.74
C TYR A 388 -1.60 16.94 -27.18
N ARG A 389 -0.90 18.06 -26.93
CA ARG A 389 -1.30 19.43 -27.31
C ARG A 389 -2.67 19.89 -26.81
N ASN A 390 -3.11 19.32 -25.69
CA ASN A 390 -4.39 19.60 -25.06
C ASN A 390 -4.27 20.38 -23.73
N LYS A 391 -3.05 20.52 -23.20
CA LYS A 391 -2.76 21.28 -21.98
C LYS A 391 -1.36 21.90 -22.02
N MET A 392 -1.06 22.71 -21.01
CA MET A 392 0.24 23.35 -20.82
C MET A 392 1.03 22.60 -19.74
N ASN A 393 2.29 22.30 -20.03
CA ASN A 393 3.24 21.77 -19.06
C ASN A 393 4.14 22.91 -18.60
N GLU A 394 4.09 23.24 -17.30
CA GLU A 394 5.00 24.17 -16.66
C GLU A 394 6.11 23.38 -15.97
N MET A 395 7.35 23.56 -16.42
CA MET A 395 8.45 22.65 -16.07
C MET A 395 8.76 22.65 -14.56
N LYS A 396 8.91 23.83 -13.95
CA LYS A 396 9.20 23.95 -12.51
C LYS A 396 8.00 23.60 -11.62
N PRO A 397 6.80 24.18 -11.82
CA PRO A 397 5.66 23.91 -10.96
C PRO A 397 5.20 22.44 -10.99
N HIS A 398 5.33 21.77 -12.13
CA HIS A 398 4.87 20.39 -12.28
C HIS A 398 5.97 19.35 -11.97
N GLN A 399 7.18 19.76 -11.58
CA GLN A 399 8.31 18.85 -11.36
C GLN A 399 8.00 17.75 -10.33
N ALA A 400 7.50 18.13 -9.15
CA ALA A 400 7.16 17.18 -8.10
C ALA A 400 6.01 16.24 -8.49
N TRP A 401 5.06 16.74 -9.30
CA TRP A 401 3.98 15.91 -9.85
C TRP A 401 4.53 14.89 -10.84
N ALA A 402 5.44 15.30 -11.72
CA ALA A 402 6.07 14.44 -12.72
C ALA A 402 6.88 13.32 -12.05
N GLU A 403 7.71 13.64 -11.07
CA GLU A 403 8.51 12.67 -10.32
C GLU A 403 7.63 11.62 -9.63
N LYS A 404 6.59 12.05 -8.90
CA LYS A 404 5.62 11.11 -8.27
C LYS A 404 4.88 10.26 -9.30
N THR A 405 4.54 10.84 -10.45
CA THR A 405 3.84 10.13 -11.54
C THR A 405 4.73 9.07 -12.17
N LEU A 406 6.04 9.33 -12.33
CA LEU A 406 6.99 8.35 -12.84
C LEU A 406 7.21 7.19 -11.86
N VAL A 407 7.29 7.45 -10.56
CA VAL A 407 7.35 6.37 -9.54
C VAL A 407 6.06 5.53 -9.55
N ARG A 408 4.89 6.17 -9.68
CA ARG A 408 3.62 5.46 -9.84
C ARG A 408 3.58 4.62 -11.13
N ALA A 409 4.14 5.14 -12.23
CA ALA A 409 4.25 4.42 -13.50
C ALA A 409 5.18 3.20 -13.39
N GLU A 410 6.27 3.28 -12.61
CA GLU A 410 7.07 2.09 -12.29
C GLU A 410 6.28 1.06 -11.49
N ALA A 411 5.52 1.51 -10.48
CA ALA A 411 4.76 0.63 -9.60
C ALA A 411 3.59 -0.08 -10.31
N PHE A 412 2.77 0.65 -11.07
CA PHE A 412 1.50 0.16 -11.65
C PHE A 412 1.51 0.05 -13.17
N GLY A 413 2.60 0.43 -13.84
CA GLY A 413 2.68 0.45 -15.29
C GLY A 413 2.03 1.69 -15.91
N VAL A 414 2.12 1.75 -17.23
CA VAL A 414 1.53 2.78 -18.08
C VAL A 414 0.56 2.11 -19.04
N ALA A 415 -0.70 2.55 -19.02
CA ALA A 415 -1.72 2.06 -19.95
C ALA A 415 -1.30 2.31 -21.40
N ALA A 416 -1.68 1.43 -22.32
CA ALA A 416 -1.54 1.71 -23.75
C ALA A 416 -2.42 2.91 -24.13
N GLU A 417 -2.09 3.59 -25.23
CA GLU A 417 -2.77 4.82 -25.65
C GLU A 417 -4.29 4.65 -25.78
N THR A 418 -4.75 3.48 -26.22
CA THR A 418 -6.17 3.16 -26.40
C THR A 418 -6.81 2.51 -25.18
N THR A 419 -6.04 2.16 -24.15
CA THR A 419 -6.53 1.45 -22.97
C THR A 419 -7.16 2.42 -21.99
N THR A 420 -8.39 2.10 -21.61
CA THR A 420 -9.16 2.86 -20.62
C THR A 420 -9.10 2.17 -19.25
N PHE A 421 -9.51 2.90 -18.21
CA PHE A 421 -9.67 2.31 -16.88
C PHE A 421 -10.73 1.19 -16.86
N VAL A 422 -11.70 1.23 -17.78
CA VAL A 422 -12.76 0.22 -17.88
C VAL A 422 -12.15 -1.11 -18.33
N ASP A 423 -11.26 -1.09 -19.33
CA ASP A 423 -10.56 -2.29 -19.82
C ASP A 423 -9.71 -2.91 -18.71
N LEU A 424 -8.97 -2.09 -17.96
CA LEU A 424 -8.16 -2.55 -16.83
C LEU A 424 -9.00 -3.19 -15.71
N LEU A 425 -10.15 -2.58 -15.39
CA LEU A 425 -11.10 -3.10 -14.40
C LEU A 425 -11.70 -4.42 -14.86
N GLU A 426 -12.14 -4.48 -16.10
CA GLU A 426 -12.78 -5.64 -16.71
C GLU A 426 -11.87 -6.86 -16.63
N THR A 427 -10.66 -6.74 -17.14
CA THR A 427 -9.64 -7.79 -17.10
C THR A 427 -9.29 -8.19 -15.68
N SER A 428 -9.20 -7.24 -14.74
CA SER A 428 -8.80 -7.52 -13.35
C SER A 428 -9.93 -8.10 -12.49
N MET A 429 -11.18 -8.03 -12.95
CA MET A 429 -12.37 -8.51 -12.24
C MET A 429 -12.99 -9.77 -12.86
N ARG A 430 -12.39 -10.31 -13.93
CA ARG A 430 -12.63 -11.67 -14.43
C ARG A 430 -12.03 -12.69 -13.47
#